data_AF-A0AAW1U2L0-F1
#
_entry.id   AF-A0AAW1U2L0-F1
#
_cell.length_a   1.000
_cell.length_b   1.000
_cell.length_c   1.000
_cell.angle_alpha   90.00
_cell.angle_beta   90.00
_cell.angle_gamma   90.00
#
_symmetry.space_group_name_H-M   'P 1'
#
loop_
_entity.id
_entity.type
_entity.pdbx_description
1 polymer ?
#
loop_
_entity_poly.entity_id
_entity_poly.type
_entity_poly.pdbx_seq_one_letter_code
_entity_poly.pdbx_strand_id
1 'polypeptide(L)'
;MRVKQVDLVMCNRRYDNCLRCVHDPYCGWDKDLNVCKPYSPGLLQDVSNSTIDVCDSSVIKKKMVVTWGQSLHLGCFLKMPAVLSSQTITWYHYSKDKGRYKIQFRPEKYIETSERGLVIIAVTEADAGRYDCSMGASLLCSYNVTVDAHRCAPPAKTNDYQKIYSDWCHEFEKYKSAMKTWERKQAQCASRLNDSNQNNHPNEIYRPLV
;
A
#
# COMPACT_ATOMS: atom_id res chain seq x y z
N MET A 1 31.60 0.41 19.99
CA MET A 1 31.39 1.66 19.22
C MET A 1 31.37 1.32 17.74
N ARG A 2 30.40 1.79 16.96
CA ARG A 2 30.34 1.55 15.50
C ARG A 2 30.40 2.89 14.78
N VAL A 3 31.36 3.04 13.87
CA VAL A 3 31.42 4.15 12.93
C VAL A 3 30.58 3.80 11.71
N LYS A 4 29.80 4.76 11.20
CA LYS A 4 29.00 4.61 9.97
C LYS A 4 29.33 5.77 9.05
N GLN A 5 29.57 5.44 7.78
CA GLN A 5 29.64 6.41 6.70
C GLN A 5 28.31 6.40 5.96
N VAL A 6 27.79 7.60 5.66
CA VAL A 6 26.54 7.79 4.93
C VAL A 6 26.80 8.81 3.84
N ASP A 7 26.43 8.46 2.60
CA ASP A 7 26.58 9.36 1.47
C ASP A 7 25.70 10.59 1.65
N LEU A 8 26.20 11.76 1.26
CA LEU A 8 25.42 13.00 1.30
C LEU A 8 24.29 12.97 0.25
N VAL A 9 24.60 12.47 -0.96
CA VAL A 9 23.68 12.44 -2.10
C VAL A 9 23.06 11.05 -2.22
N MET A 10 21.87 10.88 -1.64
CA MET A 10 21.16 9.59 -1.62
C MET A 10 19.88 9.59 -2.49
N CYS A 11 19.73 10.54 -3.40
CA CYS A 11 18.49 10.85 -4.13
C CYS A 11 17.72 9.62 -4.62
N ASN A 12 18.31 8.83 -5.53
CA ASN A 12 17.65 7.67 -6.15
C ASN A 12 17.40 6.51 -5.16
N ARG A 13 18.26 6.36 -4.14
CA ARG A 13 18.12 5.29 -3.13
C ARG A 13 17.11 5.64 -2.04
N ARG A 14 16.87 6.93 -1.80
CA ARG A 14 16.11 7.43 -0.65
C ARG A 14 14.72 7.95 -1.03
N TYR A 15 14.56 8.49 -2.23
CA TYR A 15 13.33 9.13 -2.69
C TYR A 15 12.81 8.45 -3.95
N ASP A 16 11.63 7.84 -3.82
CA ASP A 16 10.88 7.14 -4.85
C ASP A 16 9.72 7.97 -5.40
N ASN A 17 9.60 9.23 -4.97
CA ASN A 17 8.52 10.14 -5.37
C ASN A 17 9.00 11.59 -5.46
N CYS A 18 8.34 12.34 -6.33
CA CYS A 18 8.66 13.75 -6.60
C CYS A 18 8.65 14.60 -5.34
N LEU A 19 7.60 14.50 -4.52
CA LEU A 19 7.40 15.42 -3.41
C LEU A 19 8.56 15.41 -2.42
N ARG A 20 9.11 14.24 -2.10
CA ARG A 20 10.28 14.16 -1.22
C ARG A 20 11.58 14.55 -1.92
N CYS A 21 11.67 14.28 -3.22
CA CYS A 21 12.85 14.58 -4.01
C CYS A 21 13.09 16.08 -4.14
N VAL A 22 12.05 16.87 -4.43
CA VAL A 22 12.17 18.30 -4.73
C VAL A 22 12.54 19.15 -3.51
N HIS A 23 12.32 18.65 -2.29
CA HIS A 23 12.65 19.36 -1.06
C HIS A 23 14.08 19.10 -0.56
N ASP A 24 14.81 18.16 -1.17
CA ASP A 24 16.21 17.91 -0.83
C ASP A 24 17.13 18.78 -1.72
N PRO A 25 17.96 19.67 -1.14
CA PRO A 25 18.79 20.59 -1.93
C PRO A 25 19.82 19.88 -2.82
N TYR A 26 20.14 18.62 -2.54
CA TYR A 26 21.08 17.83 -3.35
C TYR A 26 20.40 17.06 -4.49
N CYS A 27 19.07 17.06 -4.53
CA CYS A 27 18.28 16.22 -5.43
C CYS A 27 17.38 17.04 -6.35
N GLY A 28 17.08 16.47 -7.51
CA GLY A 28 16.09 16.98 -8.45
C GLY A 28 15.27 15.83 -9.03
N TRP A 29 13.98 16.10 -9.27
CA TRP A 29 13.08 15.12 -9.86
C TRP A 29 13.09 15.24 -11.39
N ASP A 30 13.35 14.11 -12.04
CA ASP A 30 13.25 13.94 -13.48
C ASP A 30 11.83 13.49 -13.82
N LYS A 31 11.01 14.41 -14.32
CA LYS A 31 9.58 14.15 -14.62
C LYS A 31 9.40 13.14 -15.76
N ASP A 32 10.34 13.09 -16.70
CA ASP A 32 10.21 12.26 -17.90
C ASP A 32 10.56 10.81 -17.56
N LEU A 33 11.55 10.62 -16.69
CA LEU A 33 11.97 9.30 -16.21
C LEU A 33 11.34 8.87 -14.89
N ASN A 34 10.52 9.73 -14.26
CA ASN A 34 9.88 9.51 -12.96
C ASN A 34 10.86 9.01 -11.88
N VAL A 35 12.00 9.68 -11.75
CA VAL A 35 13.08 9.27 -10.86
C VAL A 35 13.76 10.45 -10.19
N CYS A 36 14.19 10.25 -8.94
CA CYS A 36 14.97 11.23 -8.21
C CYS A 36 16.47 11.06 -8.49
N LYS A 37 17.14 12.13 -8.91
CA LYS A 37 18.57 12.15 -9.27
C LYS A 37 19.32 13.25 -8.51
N PRO A 38 20.67 13.23 -8.48
CA PRO A 38 21.43 14.40 -8.07
C PRO A 38 21.01 15.62 -8.87
N TYR A 39 20.90 16.77 -8.22
CA TYR A 39 20.40 17.98 -8.85
C TYR A 39 21.25 18.38 -10.07
N SER A 40 20.57 18.69 -11.16
CA SER A 40 21.15 19.31 -12.35
C SER A 40 20.12 20.29 -12.95
N PRO A 41 20.56 21.36 -13.64
CA PRO A 41 19.63 22.27 -14.31
C PRO A 41 18.64 21.52 -15.21
N GLY A 42 17.36 21.88 -15.10
CA GLY A 42 16.26 21.23 -15.83
C GLY A 42 15.48 20.17 -15.05
N LEU A 43 15.99 19.71 -13.90
CA LEU A 43 15.23 18.88 -12.96
C LEU A 43 14.32 19.75 -12.07
N LEU A 44 13.21 19.18 -11.62
CA LEU A 44 12.32 19.87 -10.69
C LEU A 44 12.95 19.90 -9.29
N GLN A 45 12.96 21.07 -8.65
CA GLN A 45 13.41 21.27 -7.27
C GLN A 45 12.68 22.48 -6.66
N ASP A 46 12.22 22.36 -5.43
CA ASP A 46 11.59 23.44 -4.64
C ASP A 46 11.85 23.20 -3.14
N VAL A 47 13.07 23.52 -2.70
CA VAL A 47 13.50 23.38 -1.29
C VAL A 47 12.69 24.30 -0.37
N SER A 48 12.24 25.45 -0.89
CA SER A 48 11.46 26.46 -0.18
C SER A 48 9.99 26.12 0.01
N ASN A 49 9.47 25.09 -0.65
CA ASN A 49 8.03 24.77 -0.67
C ASN A 49 7.18 25.99 -1.09
N SER A 50 7.66 26.73 -2.08
CA SER A 50 7.05 27.95 -2.58
C SER A 50 5.98 27.69 -3.64
N THR A 51 6.05 26.53 -4.29
CA THR A 51 5.23 26.13 -5.42
C THR A 51 4.43 24.89 -5.07
N ILE A 52 3.11 25.01 -5.08
CA ILE A 52 2.18 24.01 -4.51
C ILE A 52 2.02 22.77 -5.42
N ASP A 53 2.23 22.94 -6.73
CA ASP A 53 1.88 22.01 -7.81
C ASP A 53 3.09 21.47 -8.60
N VAL A 54 4.32 21.66 -8.11
CA VAL A 54 5.56 21.23 -8.78
C VAL A 54 5.49 19.77 -9.23
N CYS A 55 4.90 18.92 -8.40
CA CYS A 55 4.88 17.48 -8.60
C CYS A 55 3.60 16.94 -9.25
N ASP A 56 2.60 17.77 -9.54
CA ASP A 56 1.28 17.30 -10.01
C ASP A 56 1.37 16.52 -11.33
N SER A 57 2.25 16.97 -12.24
CA SER A 57 2.52 16.29 -13.51
C SER A 57 3.22 14.94 -13.35
N SER A 58 3.90 14.72 -12.22
CA SER A 58 4.64 13.49 -11.90
C SER A 58 3.82 12.49 -11.08
N VAL A 59 2.57 12.83 -10.75
CA VAL A 59 1.70 11.91 -10.00
C VAL A 59 1.25 10.78 -10.92
N ILE A 60 1.77 9.59 -10.66
CA ILE A 60 1.39 8.38 -11.38
C ILE A 60 -0.08 8.03 -11.09
N LYS A 61 -0.86 7.90 -12.17
CA LYS A 61 -2.25 7.44 -12.13
C LYS A 61 -2.28 5.91 -12.26
N LYS A 62 -2.46 5.21 -11.14
CA LYS A 62 -2.48 3.74 -11.10
C LYS A 62 -3.88 3.20 -11.43
N LYS A 63 -3.98 2.26 -12.37
CA LYS A 63 -5.24 1.58 -12.69
C LYS A 63 -5.39 0.34 -11.81
N MET A 64 -6.53 0.18 -11.16
CA MET A 64 -6.85 -0.96 -10.31
C MET A 64 -8.13 -1.62 -10.82
N VAL A 65 -8.08 -2.94 -10.99
CA VAL A 65 -9.26 -3.77 -11.27
C VAL A 65 -9.51 -4.60 -10.02
N VAL A 66 -10.70 -4.49 -9.45
CA VAL A 66 -11.10 -5.22 -8.24
C VAL A 66 -12.40 -5.95 -8.50
N THR A 67 -12.53 -7.16 -7.98
CA THR A 67 -13.77 -7.93 -8.11
C THR A 67 -14.80 -7.42 -7.12
N TRP A 68 -16.07 -7.43 -7.52
CA TRP A 68 -17.17 -7.08 -6.62
C TRP A 68 -17.09 -7.86 -5.28
N GLY A 69 -17.33 -7.18 -4.17
CA GLY A 69 -17.29 -7.73 -2.82
C GLY A 69 -15.90 -7.88 -2.20
N GLN A 70 -14.81 -7.75 -2.96
CA GLN A 70 -13.46 -7.78 -2.40
C GLN A 70 -13.11 -6.50 -1.63
N SER A 71 -12.09 -6.58 -0.77
CA SER A 71 -11.50 -5.40 -0.14
C SER A 71 -10.29 -4.90 -0.96
N LEU A 72 -10.15 -3.58 -1.08
CA LEU A 72 -9.09 -2.93 -1.84
C LEU A 72 -8.26 -2.02 -0.94
N HIS A 73 -6.94 -2.17 -0.96
CA HIS A 73 -6.02 -1.26 -0.28
C HIS A 73 -5.33 -0.32 -1.27
N LEU A 74 -5.39 0.98 -0.99
CA LEU A 74 -4.78 2.05 -1.76
C LEU A 74 -3.79 2.82 -0.87
N GLY A 75 -2.55 2.98 -1.30
CA GLY A 75 -1.52 3.65 -0.51
C GLY A 75 -0.42 4.25 -1.37
N CYS A 76 -0.09 5.53 -1.14
CA CYS A 76 0.96 6.21 -1.91
C CYS A 76 2.36 5.73 -1.54
N PHE A 77 2.55 5.31 -0.29
CA PHE A 77 3.84 4.86 0.24
C PHE A 77 3.74 3.39 0.66
N LEU A 78 4.80 2.63 0.39
CA LEU A 78 4.96 1.30 1.00
C LEU A 78 5.23 1.41 2.51
N LYS A 79 5.93 2.47 2.91
CA LYS A 79 6.17 2.86 4.30
C LYS A 79 6.21 4.38 4.38
N MET A 80 5.39 4.95 5.26
CA MET A 80 5.34 6.36 5.52
C MET A 80 6.69 6.83 6.10
N PRO A 81 7.34 7.82 5.47
CA PRO A 81 8.51 8.45 6.06
C PRO A 81 8.14 9.10 7.39
N ALA A 82 8.96 8.91 8.43
CA ALA A 82 8.69 9.43 9.77
C ALA A 82 8.42 10.95 9.78
N VAL A 83 9.10 11.70 8.91
CA VAL A 83 8.94 13.16 8.77
C VAL A 83 7.53 13.56 8.29
N LEU A 84 6.83 12.68 7.59
CA LEU A 84 5.48 12.91 7.08
C LEU A 84 4.39 12.33 8.00
N SER A 85 4.75 11.68 9.10
CA SER A 85 3.79 10.99 9.98
C SER A 85 2.81 11.94 10.69
N SER A 86 3.25 13.17 10.95
CA SER A 86 2.45 14.26 11.55
C SER A 86 1.62 15.04 10.52
N GLN A 87 1.83 14.82 9.22
CA GLN A 87 1.10 15.53 8.18
C GLN A 87 -0.31 14.94 8.02
N THR A 88 -1.29 15.82 7.79
CA THR A 88 -2.67 15.40 7.57
C THR A 88 -2.87 14.96 6.13
N ILE A 89 -3.14 13.66 5.95
CA ILE A 89 -3.51 13.08 4.66
C ILE A 89 -5.02 13.07 4.51
N THR A 90 -5.49 13.46 3.33
CA THR A 90 -6.91 13.45 2.98
C THR A 90 -7.14 12.68 1.68
N TRP A 91 -8.11 11.76 1.72
CA TRP A 91 -8.55 11.03 0.55
C TRP A 91 -9.81 11.65 -0.06
N TYR A 92 -9.85 11.70 -1.40
CA TYR A 92 -10.98 12.15 -2.19
C TYR A 92 -11.43 11.04 -3.15
N HIS A 93 -12.74 10.84 -3.27
CA HIS A 93 -13.32 9.98 -4.30
C HIS A 93 -14.05 10.84 -5.34
N TYR A 94 -13.84 10.50 -6.61
CA TYR A 94 -14.50 11.09 -7.77
C TYR A 94 -15.40 10.02 -8.38
N SER A 95 -16.65 10.02 -7.92
CA SER A 95 -17.70 9.16 -8.46
C SER A 95 -18.44 9.86 -9.60
N LYS A 96 -19.08 9.10 -10.47
CA LYS A 96 -19.94 9.66 -11.53
C LYS A 96 -21.10 10.48 -10.97
N ASP A 97 -21.69 10.04 -9.86
CA ASP A 97 -22.93 10.62 -9.34
C ASP A 97 -22.70 11.82 -8.42
N LYS A 98 -21.69 11.77 -7.54
CA LYS A 98 -21.43 12.82 -6.53
C LYS A 98 -20.30 13.77 -6.91
N GLY A 99 -19.66 13.55 -8.05
CA GLY A 99 -18.40 14.23 -8.39
C GLY A 99 -17.33 13.96 -7.33
N ARG A 100 -16.55 15.00 -6.99
CA ARG A 100 -15.49 14.94 -5.98
C ARG A 100 -16.05 15.13 -4.58
N TYR A 101 -15.76 14.20 -3.67
CA TYR A 101 -16.04 14.36 -2.25
C TYR A 101 -14.91 13.82 -1.38
N LYS A 102 -14.74 14.40 -0.19
CA LYS A 102 -13.79 13.91 0.82
C LYS A 102 -14.30 12.61 1.42
N ILE A 103 -13.45 11.59 1.46
CA ILE A 103 -13.77 10.33 2.10
C ILE A 103 -13.82 10.53 3.61
N GLN A 104 -14.90 10.04 4.22
CA GLN A 104 -15.03 9.93 5.66
C GLN A 104 -14.73 8.50 6.06
N PHE A 105 -13.72 8.31 6.91
CA PHE A 105 -13.39 6.99 7.44
C PHE A 105 -14.52 6.48 8.31
N ARG A 106 -14.90 5.23 8.09
CA ARG A 106 -15.98 4.51 8.76
C ARG A 106 -15.58 3.04 8.87
N PRO A 107 -15.68 2.41 10.05
CA PRO A 107 -15.23 1.04 10.27
C PRO A 107 -15.78 0.02 9.27
N GLU A 108 -16.98 0.26 8.73
CA GLU A 108 -17.71 -0.67 7.87
C GLU A 108 -17.38 -0.50 6.37
N LYS A 109 -16.72 0.61 5.97
CA LYS A 109 -16.49 0.90 4.55
C LYS A 109 -15.10 1.41 4.22
N TYR A 110 -14.61 2.39 4.97
CA TYR A 110 -13.37 3.10 4.69
C TYR A 110 -12.49 3.09 5.94
N ILE A 111 -11.43 2.29 5.93
CA ILE A 111 -10.48 2.19 7.05
C ILE A 111 -9.19 2.92 6.66
N GLU A 112 -8.67 3.72 7.59
CA GLU A 112 -7.34 4.32 7.47
C GLU A 112 -6.29 3.34 8.01
N THR A 113 -5.20 3.12 7.26
CA THR A 113 -4.07 2.31 7.74
C THR A 113 -3.05 3.14 8.51
N SER A 114 -2.12 2.48 9.24
CA SER A 114 -1.02 3.17 9.94
C SER A 114 -0.14 4.01 9.00
N GLU A 115 -0.03 3.59 7.74
CA GLU A 115 0.71 4.29 6.68
C GLU A 115 -0.15 5.34 5.95
N ARG A 116 -1.31 5.71 6.53
CA ARG A 116 -2.31 6.64 5.97
C ARG A 116 -2.90 6.20 4.63
N GLY A 117 -2.83 4.90 4.36
CA GLY A 117 -3.53 4.27 3.23
C GLY A 117 -5.03 4.20 3.48
N LEU A 118 -5.77 3.94 2.41
CA LEU A 118 -7.21 3.73 2.41
C LEU A 118 -7.51 2.27 2.12
N VAL A 119 -8.27 1.61 3.00
CA VAL A 119 -8.88 0.32 2.73
C VAL A 119 -10.36 0.53 2.46
N ILE A 120 -10.82 0.09 1.29
CA ILE A 120 -12.22 0.05 0.91
C ILE A 120 -12.72 -1.38 1.14
N ILE A 121 -13.66 -1.56 2.05
CA ILE A 121 -14.25 -2.86 2.36
C ILE A 121 -15.41 -3.14 1.40
N ALA A 122 -15.57 -4.40 1.00
CA ALA A 122 -16.70 -4.89 0.21
C ALA A 122 -17.01 -3.95 -0.98
N VAL A 123 -16.07 -3.87 -1.92
CA VAL A 123 -16.15 -2.98 -3.07
C VAL A 123 -17.38 -3.29 -3.93
N THR A 124 -18.10 -2.24 -4.29
CA THR A 124 -19.30 -2.28 -5.15
C THR A 124 -19.06 -1.41 -6.38
N GLU A 125 -19.96 -1.47 -7.37
CA GLU A 125 -19.87 -0.60 -8.56
C GLU A 125 -19.87 0.90 -8.22
N ALA A 126 -20.50 1.30 -7.11
CA ALA A 126 -20.51 2.68 -6.65
C ALA A 126 -19.14 3.18 -6.15
N ASP A 127 -18.22 2.26 -5.86
CA ASP A 127 -16.83 2.55 -5.49
C ASP A 127 -15.90 2.59 -6.74
N ALA A 128 -16.45 2.46 -7.94
CA ALA A 128 -15.69 2.70 -9.16
C ALA A 128 -15.48 4.20 -9.35
N GLY A 129 -14.29 4.58 -9.80
CA GLY A 129 -13.94 5.97 -10.02
C GLY A 129 -12.50 6.29 -9.65
N ARG A 130 -12.19 7.59 -9.63
CA ARG A 130 -10.86 8.07 -9.29
C ARG A 130 -10.74 8.32 -7.80
N TYR A 131 -9.65 7.87 -7.19
CA TYR A 131 -9.29 8.14 -5.80
C TYR A 131 -7.99 8.93 -5.75
N ASP A 132 -8.03 10.08 -5.09
CA ASP A 132 -6.84 10.91 -4.89
C ASP A 132 -6.48 10.95 -3.42
N CYS A 133 -5.18 10.84 -3.15
CA CYS A 133 -4.60 11.05 -1.85
C CYS A 133 -3.81 12.35 -1.87
N SER A 134 -4.17 13.30 -1.01
CA SER A 134 -3.55 14.62 -0.92
C SER A 134 -2.98 14.87 0.46
N MET A 135 -1.88 15.62 0.51
CA MET A 135 -1.28 16.13 1.74
C MET A 135 -1.27 17.65 1.65
N GLY A 136 -2.12 18.29 2.46
CA GLY A 136 -2.41 19.71 2.26
C GLY A 136 -2.99 19.96 0.86
N ALA A 137 -2.32 20.82 0.09
CA ALA A 137 -2.72 21.15 -1.28
C ALA A 137 -2.04 20.28 -2.36
N SER A 138 -1.01 19.49 -2.01
CA SER A 138 -0.26 18.69 -2.98
C SER A 138 -0.84 17.29 -3.15
N LEU A 139 -0.96 16.83 -4.40
CA LEU A 139 -1.41 15.49 -4.73
C LEU A 139 -0.26 14.47 -4.58
N LEU A 140 -0.47 13.42 -3.78
CA LEU A 140 0.54 12.38 -3.54
C LEU A 140 0.44 11.23 -4.54
N CYS A 141 -0.77 10.70 -4.72
CA CYS A 141 -1.03 9.62 -5.65
C CYS A 141 -2.49 9.63 -6.11
N SER A 142 -2.72 9.03 -7.28
CA SER A 142 -4.05 8.91 -7.87
C SER A 142 -4.28 7.48 -8.37
N TYR A 143 -5.46 6.96 -8.07
CA TYR A 143 -5.91 5.64 -8.50
C TYR A 143 -7.16 5.77 -9.34
N ASN A 144 -7.28 4.94 -10.38
CA ASN A 144 -8.52 4.75 -11.11
C ASN A 144 -9.00 3.33 -10.88
N VAL A 145 -10.08 3.19 -10.12
CA VAL A 145 -10.65 1.91 -9.68
C VAL A 145 -11.77 1.53 -10.63
N THR A 146 -11.68 0.31 -11.15
CA THR A 146 -12.70 -0.34 -11.96
C THR A 146 -13.14 -1.62 -11.27
N VAL A 147 -14.44 -1.90 -11.30
CA VAL A 147 -15.05 -3.02 -10.59
C VAL A 147 -15.52 -4.05 -11.59
N ASP A 148 -15.02 -5.27 -11.46
CA ASP A 148 -15.43 -6.42 -12.27
C ASP A 148 -16.56 -7.17 -11.53
N ALA A 149 -17.79 -6.93 -11.95
CA ALA A 149 -18.97 -7.63 -11.45
C ALA A 149 -19.17 -9.01 -12.11
N HIS A 150 -18.58 -9.25 -13.29
CA HIS A 150 -18.81 -10.47 -14.08
C HIS A 150 -18.09 -11.68 -13.51
N ARG A 151 -17.00 -11.50 -12.76
CA ARG A 151 -16.33 -12.59 -12.03
C ARG A 151 -17.15 -13.18 -10.88
N CYS A 152 -18.18 -12.49 -10.42
CA CYS A 152 -19.13 -13.01 -9.43
C CYS A 152 -20.40 -13.58 -10.07
N ALA A 153 -20.55 -13.51 -11.39
CA ALA A 153 -21.69 -14.11 -12.06
C ALA A 153 -21.57 -15.64 -12.07
N PRO A 154 -22.69 -16.38 -11.89
CA PRO A 154 -22.67 -17.83 -12.02
C PRO A 154 -22.20 -18.21 -13.43
N PRO A 155 -21.36 -19.25 -13.57
CA PRO A 155 -20.84 -19.67 -14.87
C PRO A 155 -21.98 -20.00 -15.83
N ALA A 156 -21.92 -19.49 -17.07
CA ALA A 156 -23.02 -19.69 -18.03
C ALA A 156 -23.00 -21.06 -18.72
N LYS A 157 -21.85 -21.76 -18.70
CA LYS A 157 -21.65 -23.04 -19.41
C LYS A 157 -21.13 -24.12 -18.47
N THR A 158 -21.55 -25.37 -18.72
CA THR A 158 -21.19 -26.54 -17.91
C THR A 158 -19.67 -26.78 -17.82
N ASN A 159 -18.91 -26.48 -18.88
CA ASN A 159 -17.45 -26.61 -18.87
C ASN A 159 -16.77 -25.60 -17.91
N ASP A 160 -17.33 -24.39 -17.78
CA ASP A 160 -16.81 -23.38 -16.87
C ASP A 160 -16.99 -23.80 -15.40
N TYR A 161 -18.09 -24.51 -15.08
CA TYR A 161 -18.30 -25.12 -13.76
C TYR A 161 -17.24 -26.18 -13.43
N GLN A 162 -16.92 -27.06 -14.39
CA GLN A 162 -15.90 -28.11 -14.18
C GLN A 162 -14.52 -27.49 -13.91
N LYS A 163 -14.18 -26.42 -14.65
CA LYS A 163 -12.93 -25.69 -14.43
C LYS A 163 -12.88 -25.04 -13.04
N ILE A 164 -13.92 -24.31 -12.64
CA ILE A 164 -13.97 -23.65 -11.34
C ILE A 164 -13.90 -24.67 -10.20
N TYR A 165 -14.58 -25.81 -10.33
CA TYR A 165 -14.51 -26.89 -9.36
C TYR A 165 -13.09 -27.47 -9.26
N SER A 166 -12.44 -27.72 -10.41
CA SER A 166 -11.04 -28.20 -10.44
C SER A 166 -10.07 -27.20 -9.80
N ASP A 167 -10.21 -25.90 -10.09
CA ASP A 167 -9.41 -24.84 -9.50
C ASP A 167 -9.59 -24.78 -7.98
N TRP A 168 -10.84 -24.89 -7.49
CA TRP A 168 -11.15 -24.96 -6.06
C TRP A 168 -10.54 -26.19 -5.38
N CYS A 169 -10.63 -27.36 -6.01
CA CYS A 169 -9.99 -28.58 -5.50
C CYS A 169 -8.47 -28.41 -5.41
N HIS A 170 -7.84 -27.80 -6.42
CA HIS A 170 -6.41 -27.53 -6.41
C HIS A 170 -5.98 -26.59 -5.29
N GLU A 171 -6.66 -25.45 -5.12
CA GLU A 171 -6.36 -24.51 -4.03
C GLU A 171 -6.65 -25.13 -2.65
N PHE A 172 -7.67 -25.97 -2.54
CA PHE A 172 -7.96 -26.70 -1.29
C PHE A 172 -6.87 -27.72 -0.94
N GLU A 173 -6.38 -28.51 -1.90
CA GLU A 173 -5.26 -29.42 -1.66
C GLU A 173 -3.98 -28.68 -1.29
N LYS A 174 -3.72 -27.55 -1.94
CA LYS A 174 -2.61 -26.67 -1.60
C LYS A 174 -2.75 -26.14 -0.16
N TYR A 175 -3.93 -25.69 0.24
CA TYR A 175 -4.22 -25.31 1.61
C TYR A 175 -3.96 -26.45 2.60
N LYS A 176 -4.46 -27.68 2.35
CA LYS A 176 -4.19 -28.84 3.22
C LYS A 176 -2.69 -29.11 3.36
N SER A 177 -1.94 -29.01 2.27
CA SER A 177 -0.48 -29.25 2.28
C SER A 177 0.27 -28.18 3.08
N ALA A 178 -0.13 -26.91 2.92
CA ALA A 178 0.42 -25.79 3.67
C ALA A 178 0.10 -25.92 5.17
N MET A 179 -1.13 -26.34 5.50
CA MET A 179 -1.58 -26.58 6.87
C MET A 179 -0.78 -27.71 7.53
N LYS A 180 -0.65 -28.87 6.88
CA LYS A 180 0.21 -29.96 7.37
C LYS A 180 1.67 -29.54 7.55
N THR A 181 2.18 -28.72 6.63
CA THR A 181 3.54 -28.18 6.73
C THR A 181 3.69 -27.26 7.93
N TRP A 182 2.70 -26.41 8.18
CA TRP A 182 2.64 -25.54 9.33
C TRP A 182 2.54 -26.34 10.64
N GLU A 183 1.65 -27.33 10.72
CA GLU A 183 1.49 -28.23 11.88
C GLU A 183 2.81 -28.95 12.20
N ARG A 184 3.50 -29.47 11.18
CA ARG A 184 4.82 -30.10 11.35
C ARG A 184 5.86 -29.12 11.90
N LYS A 185 5.89 -27.88 11.38
CA LYS A 185 6.81 -26.84 11.88
C LYS A 185 6.48 -26.44 13.31
N GLN A 186 5.19 -26.34 13.66
CA GLN A 186 4.74 -26.05 15.02
C GLN A 186 5.15 -27.15 15.99
N ALA A 187 4.97 -28.42 15.62
CA ALA A 187 5.39 -29.57 16.44
C ALA A 187 6.91 -29.59 16.66
N GLN A 188 7.71 -29.24 15.64
CA GLN A 188 9.17 -29.10 15.75
C GLN A 188 9.59 -27.93 16.66
N CYS A 189 8.84 -26.82 16.65
CA CYS A 189 9.05 -25.73 17.59
C CYS A 189 8.67 -26.12 19.03
N ALA A 190 7.58 -26.89 19.20
CA ALA A 190 7.15 -27.39 20.50
C ALA A 190 8.09 -28.46 21.08
N SER A 191 8.66 -29.34 20.24
CA SER A 191 9.60 -30.37 20.71
C SER A 191 10.96 -29.80 21.14
N ARG A 192 11.36 -28.64 20.59
CA ARG A 192 12.61 -27.96 20.98
C ARG A 192 12.56 -27.33 22.38
N LEU A 193 11.38 -27.21 23.00
CA LEU A 193 11.25 -26.77 24.39
C LEU A 193 11.64 -27.87 25.40
N ASN A 194 11.71 -29.14 25.00
CA ASN A 194 12.05 -30.25 25.92
C ASN A 194 13.54 -30.63 25.95
N ASP A 195 14.38 -30.08 25.04
CA ASP A 195 15.78 -30.52 24.89
C ASP A 195 16.82 -29.38 24.94
N SER A 196 16.45 -28.24 25.50
CA SER A 196 17.40 -27.12 25.67
C SER A 196 17.34 -26.53 27.08
N ASN A 197 17.84 -27.29 28.05
CA ASN A 197 18.47 -26.71 29.23
C ASN A 197 19.73 -25.95 28.75
N GLN A 198 19.57 -24.67 28.40
CA GLN A 198 20.57 -23.59 28.41
C GLN A 198 20.18 -22.51 27.38
N ASN A 199 19.53 -21.45 27.86
CA ASN A 199 19.99 -20.06 27.74
C ASN A 199 18.82 -19.11 27.97
N ASN A 200 18.92 -18.37 29.07
CA ASN A 200 18.01 -17.31 29.48
C ASN A 200 17.92 -16.20 28.43
N HIS A 201 16.76 -16.00 27.82
CA HIS A 201 16.28 -14.69 27.38
C HIS A 201 14.74 -14.67 27.43
N PRO A 202 14.12 -14.00 28.43
CA PRO A 202 12.68 -13.87 28.49
C PRO A 202 12.23 -12.73 27.56
N ASN A 203 11.53 -13.07 26.48
CA ASN A 203 10.63 -12.11 25.82
C ASN A 203 9.27 -12.24 26.49
N GLU A 204 9.06 -11.50 27.58
CA GLU A 204 7.75 -11.35 28.19
C GLU A 204 6.86 -10.45 27.33
N ILE A 205 5.77 -11.00 26.83
CA ILE A 205 4.65 -10.26 26.26
C ILE A 205 3.79 -9.79 27.43
N TYR A 206 3.86 -8.50 27.75
CA TYR A 206 2.98 -7.88 28.74
C TYR A 206 1.53 -7.91 28.24
N ARG A 207 0.66 -8.62 28.97
CA ARG A 207 -0.80 -8.51 28.82
C ARG A 207 -1.32 -7.56 29.90
N PRO A 208 -2.09 -6.50 29.54
CA PRO A 208 -2.72 -5.66 30.54
C PRO A 208 -3.86 -6.43 31.21
N LEU A 209 -3.87 -6.41 32.55
CA LEU A 209 -4.98 -6.87 33.36
C LEU A 209 -6.10 -5.82 33.34
N VAL A 210 -7.33 -6.33 33.34
CA VAL A 210 -8.58 -5.59 33.60
C VAL A 210 -8.51 -4.86 34.93
#